data_AF-A0A7Y9FRC1-F1
#
_entry.id   AF-A0A7Y9FRC1-F1
#
_cell.length_a   1.000
_cell.length_b   1.000
_cell.length_c   1.000
_cell.angle_alpha   90.00
_cell.angle_beta   90.00
_cell.angle_gamma   90.00
#
_symmetry.space_group_name_H-M   'P 1'
#
loop_
_entity.id
_entity.type
_entity.pdbx_description
1 polymer ?
#
loop_
_entity_poly.entity_id
_entity_poly.type
_entity_poly.pdbx_seq_one_letter_code
_entity_poly.pdbx_strand_id
1 'polypeptide(L)'
;MIHRIAMPIRAENRWLYPIDWPQVSRAIRFVRAGARCERCRRPHRRHVAHLGDGRWWDGEARGWRDGDGRRVALRGVALLAGVRTTYVVLACAHLDHDPGNNAAANLAALCQRCHMLHDAAEHRWQRWWNAFRRRAIRDLFEDPPLTRRRLMRDQPPRRGVDTSRRRRRDGVRQGG
;
A
#
# COMPACT_ATOMS: atom_id res chain seq x y z
N MET A 1 -22.09 -12.75 17.05
CA MET A 1 -21.42 -13.04 15.77
C MET A 1 -19.96 -12.63 15.84
N ILE A 2 -19.07 -13.58 16.17
CA ILE A 2 -17.63 -13.41 16.05
C ILE A 2 -17.29 -13.30 14.56
N HIS A 3 -17.11 -12.09 14.05
CA HIS A 3 -16.44 -11.90 12.78
C HIS A 3 -15.04 -12.47 12.93
N ARG A 4 -14.85 -13.72 12.48
CA ARG A 4 -13.53 -14.32 12.25
C ARG A 4 -12.86 -13.40 11.23
N ILE A 5 -12.13 -12.40 11.72
CA ILE A 5 -11.14 -11.68 10.91
C ILE A 5 -10.02 -12.69 10.69
N ALA A 6 -10.27 -13.66 9.80
CA ALA A 6 -9.23 -14.48 9.22
C ALA A 6 -8.32 -13.49 8.49
N MET A 7 -7.06 -13.40 8.92
CA MET A 7 -6.07 -12.64 8.16
C MET A 7 -6.06 -13.23 6.74
N PRO A 8 -6.22 -12.41 5.69
CA PRO A 8 -6.26 -12.92 4.33
C PRO A 8 -4.88 -13.42 3.93
N ILE A 9 -4.58 -14.68 4.25
CA ILE A 9 -3.41 -15.41 3.78
C ILE A 9 -3.77 -15.97 2.41
N ARG A 10 -2.96 -15.67 1.39
CA ARG A 10 -3.13 -16.25 0.05
C ARG A 10 -3.17 -17.77 0.17
N ALA A 11 -4.06 -18.43 -0.58
CA ALA A 11 -4.23 -19.89 -0.47
C ALA A 11 -2.89 -20.63 -0.67
N GLU A 12 -2.10 -20.16 -1.63
CA GLU A 12 -0.73 -20.62 -1.95
C GLU A 12 0.33 -20.36 -0.86
N ASN A 13 0.03 -19.60 0.19
CA ASN A 13 0.99 -19.38 1.28
C ASN A 13 0.59 -20.10 2.56
N ARG A 14 -0.59 -20.74 2.63
CA ARG A 14 -1.14 -21.26 3.90
C ARG A 14 -0.23 -22.26 4.59
N TRP A 15 0.48 -23.09 3.83
CA TRP A 15 1.38 -24.11 4.37
C TRP A 15 2.69 -23.53 4.95
N LEU A 16 3.01 -22.26 4.65
CA LEU A 16 4.17 -21.57 5.23
C LEU A 16 3.90 -21.11 6.66
N TYR A 17 2.63 -21.10 7.08
CA TYR A 17 2.24 -20.71 8.43
C TYR A 17 2.04 -21.97 9.27
N PRO A 18 2.45 -21.95 10.55
CA PRO A 18 2.24 -23.07 11.44
C PRO A 18 0.73 -23.21 11.75
N ILE A 19 0.31 -24.43 12.15
CA ILE A 19 -1.09 -24.74 12.44
C ILE A 19 -1.70 -23.85 13.54
N ASP A 20 -0.86 -23.40 14.47
CA ASP A 20 -1.20 -22.52 15.59
C ASP A 20 -0.97 -21.03 15.27
N TRP A 21 -0.88 -20.66 13.99
CA TRP A 21 -0.74 -19.27 13.57
C TRP A 21 -1.74 -18.29 14.23
N PRO A 22 -3.03 -18.62 14.42
CA PRO A 22 -3.95 -17.73 15.13
C PRO A 22 -3.47 -17.39 16.56
N GLN A 23 -2.85 -18.34 17.26
CA GLN A 23 -2.29 -18.19 18.60
C GLN A 23 -1.01 -17.37 18.56
N VAL A 24 -0.07 -17.69 17.65
CA VAL A 24 1.16 -16.91 17.45
C VAL A 24 0.84 -15.45 17.14
N SER A 25 -0.02 -15.20 16.16
CA SER A 25 -0.47 -13.86 15.76
C SER A 25 -1.17 -13.11 16.91
N ARG A 26 -1.95 -13.82 17.74
CA ARG A 26 -2.61 -13.26 18.93
C ARG A 26 -1.57 -12.87 19.99
N ALA A 27 -0.60 -13.74 20.25
CA ALA A 27 0.46 -13.50 21.23
C ALA A 27 1.27 -12.26 20.85
N ILE A 28 1.68 -12.14 19.57
CA ILE A 28 2.40 -10.96 19.07
C ILE A 28 1.55 -9.69 19.22
N ARG A 29 0.31 -9.68 18.72
CA ARG A 29 -0.50 -8.45 18.65
C ARG A 29 -1.07 -7.97 19.97
N PHE A 30 -1.45 -8.89 20.86
CA PHE A 30 -2.26 -8.53 22.03
C PHE A 30 -1.57 -8.82 23.35
N VAL A 31 -0.64 -9.77 23.40
CA VAL A 31 0.15 -10.05 24.60
C VAL A 31 1.42 -9.21 24.56
N ARG A 32 2.34 -9.47 23.62
CA ARG A 32 3.63 -8.76 23.52
C ARG A 32 3.44 -7.27 23.24
N ALA A 33 2.66 -6.94 22.21
CA ALA A 33 2.45 -5.56 21.82
C ALA A 33 1.39 -4.81 22.65
N GLY A 34 0.70 -5.49 23.57
CA GLY A 34 -0.34 -4.89 24.41
C GLY A 34 -1.47 -4.21 23.63
N ALA A 35 -1.87 -4.80 22.49
CA ALA A 35 -2.86 -4.26 21.57
C ALA A 35 -2.52 -2.87 21.00
N ARG A 36 -1.23 -2.57 20.83
CA ARG A 36 -0.75 -1.34 20.19
C ARG A 36 0.20 -1.67 19.05
N CYS A 37 0.25 -0.79 18.05
CA CYS A 37 1.27 -0.88 17.02
C CYS A 37 2.66 -0.75 17.66
N GLU A 38 3.56 -1.70 17.40
CA GLU A 38 4.93 -1.69 17.93
C GLU A 38 5.76 -0.53 17.37
N ARG A 39 5.39 0.00 16.20
CA ARG A 39 6.01 1.20 15.61
C ARG A 39 5.37 2.49 16.12
N CYS A 40 4.12 2.76 15.73
CA CYS A 40 3.53 4.09 15.96
C CYS A 40 2.66 4.21 17.23
N ARG A 41 2.55 3.14 18.03
CA ARG A 41 1.76 3.08 19.29
C ARG A 41 0.24 3.23 19.14
N ARG A 42 -0.31 3.34 17.93
CA ARG A 42 -1.77 3.41 17.70
C ARG A 42 -2.46 2.18 18.31
N PRO A 43 -3.54 2.36 19.11
CA PRO A 43 -4.26 1.26 19.74
C PRO A 43 -5.16 0.50 18.76
N HIS A 44 -5.27 -0.82 18.95
CA HIS A 44 -6.15 -1.69 18.16
C HIS A 44 -7.63 -1.38 18.39
N ARG A 45 -8.44 -1.45 17.32
CA ARG A 45 -9.91 -1.27 17.32
C ARG A 45 -10.37 0.07 17.90
N ARG A 46 -9.59 1.12 17.67
CA ARG A 46 -9.94 2.49 18.06
C ARG A 46 -9.92 3.40 16.84
N HIS A 47 -10.81 4.39 16.85
CA HIS A 47 -10.72 5.53 15.96
C HIS A 47 -9.63 6.48 16.47
N VAL A 48 -8.70 6.87 15.60
CA VAL A 48 -7.67 7.85 15.92
C VAL A 48 -7.73 9.02 14.94
N ALA A 49 -7.63 10.24 15.48
CA ALA A 49 -7.47 11.45 14.71
C ALA A 49 -6.02 11.57 14.21
N HIS A 50 -5.81 11.96 12.96
CA HIS A 50 -4.50 12.10 12.36
C HIS A 50 -4.46 13.17 11.26
N LEU A 51 -3.27 13.70 11.00
CA LEU A 51 -3.05 14.71 9.95
C LEU A 51 -2.74 14.07 8.59
N GLY A 52 -2.35 12.79 8.60
CA GLY A 52 -2.14 11.95 7.41
C GLY A 52 -0.72 11.92 6.85
N ASP A 53 0.17 12.76 7.36
CA ASP A 53 1.62 12.56 7.25
C ASP A 53 2.14 11.44 8.19
N GLY A 54 1.32 11.02 9.14
CA GLY A 54 1.64 10.02 10.15
C GLY A 54 1.38 10.48 11.57
N ARG A 55 1.37 11.79 11.79
CA ARG A 55 1.07 12.38 13.09
C ARG A 55 -0.37 12.06 13.50
N TRP A 56 -0.56 11.67 14.75
CA TRP A 56 -1.86 11.27 15.28
C TRP A 56 -2.03 11.67 16.74
N TRP A 57 -3.27 11.89 17.15
CA TRP A 57 -3.61 12.27 18.52
C TRP A 57 -3.73 11.03 19.42
N ASP A 58 -2.88 10.97 20.44
CA ASP A 58 -2.98 9.99 21.51
C ASP A 58 -3.85 10.56 22.65
N GLY A 59 -5.08 10.04 22.76
CA GLY A 59 -6.04 10.46 23.78
C GLY A 59 -5.63 10.09 25.21
N GLU A 60 -4.86 9.03 25.40
CA GLU A 60 -4.38 8.63 26.73
C GLU A 60 -3.23 9.52 27.18
N ALA A 61 -2.26 9.77 26.29
CA ALA A 61 -1.14 10.67 26.57
C ALA A 61 -1.47 12.16 26.41
N ARG A 62 -2.73 12.47 26.06
CA ARG A 62 -3.27 13.81 25.76
C ARG A 62 -2.31 14.64 24.91
N GLY A 63 -1.82 14.06 23.81
CA GLY A 63 -0.80 14.70 23.00
C GLY A 63 -0.64 14.08 21.62
N TRP A 64 0.06 14.79 20.75
CA TRP A 64 0.36 14.31 19.41
C TRP A 64 1.57 13.38 19.43
N ARG A 65 1.53 12.36 18.57
CA ARG A 65 2.65 11.48 18.26
C ARG A 65 2.99 11.53 16.78
N ASP A 66 4.24 11.29 16.44
CA ASP A 66 4.70 11.12 15.07
C ASP A 66 4.42 9.72 14.51
N GLY A 67 4.90 9.47 13.29
CA GLY A 67 4.75 8.19 12.59
C GLY A 67 5.48 7.02 13.23
N ASP A 68 6.43 7.28 14.13
CA ASP A 68 7.23 6.31 14.88
C ASP A 68 6.86 6.28 16.38
N GLY A 69 5.74 6.94 16.74
CA GLY A 69 5.17 6.89 18.08
C GLY A 69 5.82 7.83 19.10
N ARG A 70 6.78 8.67 18.72
CA ARG A 70 7.38 9.67 19.62
C ARG A 70 6.41 10.82 19.85
N ARG A 71 6.36 11.36 21.08
CA ARG A 71 5.52 12.52 21.38
C ARG A 71 6.09 13.75 20.69
N VAL A 72 5.21 14.56 20.10
CA VAL A 72 5.58 15.79 19.39
C VAL A 72 4.61 16.90 19.75
N ALA A 73 5.11 18.13 19.82
CA ALA A 73 4.26 19.31 19.83
C ALA A 73 3.89 19.67 18.38
N LEU A 74 2.61 19.92 18.10
CA LEU A 74 2.26 20.53 16.83
C LEU A 74 2.68 22.00 16.86
N ARG A 75 3.43 22.42 15.84
CA ARG A 75 3.77 23.83 15.59
C ARG A 75 3.29 24.20 14.19
N GLY A 76 2.81 25.43 14.01
CA GLY A 76 2.46 26.02 12.72
C GLY A 76 1.21 25.44 12.02
N VAL A 77 1.15 25.61 10.69
CA VAL A 77 0.03 25.28 9.77
C VAL A 77 -0.41 23.82 9.72
N ALA A 78 0.14 22.93 10.55
CA ALA A 78 -0.26 21.52 10.62
C ALA A 78 -1.75 21.32 10.97
N LEU A 79 -2.36 22.28 11.68
CA LEU A 79 -3.81 22.32 11.94
C LEU A 79 -4.65 22.65 10.70
N LEU A 80 -4.08 23.35 9.71
CA LEU A 80 -4.78 23.70 8.45
C LEU A 80 -4.88 22.51 7.49
N ALA A 81 -4.09 21.45 7.70
CA ALA A 81 -4.06 20.27 6.82
C ALA A 81 -5.31 19.38 6.90
N GLY A 82 -6.28 19.71 7.75
CA GLY A 82 -7.49 18.93 7.98
C GLY A 82 -7.24 17.69 8.83
N VAL A 83 -8.04 17.52 9.88
CA VAL A 83 -7.98 16.34 10.75
C VAL A 83 -8.84 15.24 10.17
N ARG A 84 -8.26 14.06 9.98
CA ARG A 84 -8.94 12.86 9.50
C ARG A 84 -9.01 11.81 10.60
N THR A 85 -9.96 10.90 10.50
CA THR A 85 -10.12 9.80 11.46
C THR A 85 -9.96 8.47 10.74
N THR A 86 -9.20 7.55 11.34
CA THR A 86 -9.04 6.17 10.83
C THR A 86 -9.37 5.17 11.93
N TYR A 87 -10.08 4.09 11.58
CA TYR A 87 -10.26 2.92 12.44
C TYR A 87 -9.03 2.01 12.37
N VAL A 88 -8.35 1.84 13.50
CA VAL A 88 -7.08 1.13 13.57
C VAL A 88 -7.28 -0.37 13.75
N VAL A 89 -6.68 -1.15 12.86
CA VAL A 89 -6.60 -2.62 12.93
C VAL A 89 -5.12 -3.01 12.90
N LEU A 90 -4.75 -3.96 13.76
CA LEU A 90 -3.39 -4.49 13.85
C LEU A 90 -3.32 -5.83 13.12
N ALA A 91 -2.27 -5.98 12.33
CA ALA A 91 -1.86 -7.22 11.69
C ALA A 91 -0.52 -7.69 12.29
N CYS A 92 -0.28 -9.00 12.20
CA CYS A 92 1.04 -9.57 12.44
C CYS A 92 1.80 -9.53 11.11
N ALA A 93 2.96 -8.89 11.10
CA ALA A 93 3.79 -8.70 9.90
C ALA A 93 5.14 -9.41 10.08
N HIS A 94 5.63 -10.02 9.02
CA HIS A 94 6.99 -10.56 8.92
C HIS A 94 7.96 -9.43 8.60
N LEU A 95 9.01 -9.26 9.40
CA LEU A 95 9.96 -8.15 9.27
C LEU A 95 10.88 -8.31 8.05
N ASP A 96 11.18 -9.54 7.67
CA ASP A 96 11.97 -9.91 6.48
C ASP A 96 11.13 -10.13 5.21
N HIS A 97 9.81 -9.94 5.28
CA HIS A 97 8.85 -10.24 4.21
C HIS A 97 8.77 -11.72 3.79
N ASP A 98 9.41 -12.65 4.50
CA ASP A 98 9.30 -14.09 4.26
C ASP A 98 8.17 -14.70 5.11
N PRO A 99 7.04 -15.11 4.52
CA PRO A 99 5.96 -15.74 5.26
C PRO A 99 6.32 -17.09 5.92
N GLY A 100 7.43 -17.73 5.53
CA GLY A 100 7.95 -18.94 6.16
C GLY A 100 8.69 -18.71 7.48
N ASN A 101 9.24 -17.51 7.70
CA ASN A 101 9.99 -17.19 8.91
C ASN A 101 9.09 -16.74 10.06
N ASN A 102 8.49 -17.70 10.76
CA ASN A 102 7.53 -17.45 11.84
C ASN A 102 8.17 -17.29 13.23
N ALA A 103 9.49 -17.09 13.31
CA ALA A 103 10.16 -16.84 14.58
C ALA A 103 9.59 -15.57 15.24
N ALA A 104 9.30 -15.63 16.54
CA ALA A 104 8.67 -14.51 17.25
C ALA A 104 9.45 -13.18 17.11
N ALA A 105 10.79 -13.25 17.04
CA ALA A 105 11.66 -12.10 16.83
C ALA A 105 11.52 -11.47 15.42
N ASN A 106 11.12 -12.24 14.41
CA ASN A 106 10.86 -11.78 13.05
C ASN A 106 9.44 -11.25 12.86
N LEU A 107 8.55 -11.43 13.84
CA LEU A 107 7.17 -10.97 13.76
C LEU A 107 7.01 -9.62 14.45
N ALA A 108 6.13 -8.77 13.92
CA ALA A 108 5.77 -7.49 14.53
C ALA A 108 4.26 -7.21 14.48
N ALA A 109 3.75 -6.50 15.48
CA ALA A 109 2.36 -6.03 15.50
C ALA A 109 2.28 -4.64 14.87
N LEU A 110 1.81 -4.54 13.62
CA LEU A 110 1.75 -3.29 12.87
C LEU A 110 0.31 -2.88 12.57
N CYS A 111 0.01 -1.58 12.66
CA CYS A 111 -1.26 -1.03 12.18
C CYS A 111 -1.29 -0.93 10.65
N GLN A 112 -2.48 -0.76 10.04
CA GLN A 112 -2.61 -0.72 8.57
C GLN A 112 -1.61 0.25 7.91
N ARG A 113 -1.43 1.46 8.46
CA ARG A 113 -0.45 2.43 7.93
C ARG A 113 0.98 1.91 7.99
N CYS A 114 1.44 1.50 9.18
CA CYS A 114 2.82 1.08 9.37
C CYS A 114 3.13 -0.20 8.57
N HIS A 115 2.15 -1.10 8.45
CA HIS A 115 2.26 -2.31 7.66
C HIS A 115 2.40 -1.97 6.16
N MET A 116 1.52 -1.12 5.61
CA MET A 116 1.64 -0.68 4.21
C MET A 116 2.97 0.02 3.89
N LEU A 117 3.52 0.78 4.85
CA LEU A 117 4.82 1.43 4.68
C LEU A 117 5.97 0.43 4.70
N HIS A 118 5.91 -0.56 5.59
CA HIS A 118 6.88 -1.67 5.66
C HIS A 118 6.92 -2.43 4.34
N ASP A 119 5.76 -2.84 3.83
CA ASP A 119 5.67 -3.64 2.61
C ASP A 119 5.80 -2.83 1.31
N ALA A 120 5.99 -1.51 1.37
CA ALA A 120 5.88 -0.66 0.19
C ALA A 120 6.92 -1.01 -0.89
N ALA A 121 8.16 -1.32 -0.49
CA ALA A 121 9.23 -1.70 -1.41
C ALA A 121 8.97 -3.08 -2.03
N GLU A 122 8.66 -4.06 -1.20
CA GLU A 122 8.33 -5.42 -1.62
C GLU A 122 7.14 -5.44 -2.57
N HIS A 123 6.07 -4.71 -2.25
CA HIS A 123 4.92 -4.56 -3.14
C HIS A 123 5.27 -3.89 -4.48
N ARG A 124 6.21 -2.93 -4.52
CA ARG A 124 6.68 -2.36 -5.79
C ARG A 124 7.43 -3.42 -6.61
N TRP A 125 8.31 -4.18 -5.98
CA TRP A 125 9.08 -5.24 -6.61
C TRP A 125 8.15 -6.36 -7.14
N GLN A 126 7.24 -6.87 -6.33
CA GLN A 126 6.27 -7.91 -6.75
C GLN A 126 5.38 -7.43 -7.90
N ARG A 127 4.90 -6.19 -7.88
CA ARG A 127 4.11 -5.64 -9.00
C ARG A 127 4.91 -5.62 -10.29
N TRP A 128 6.16 -5.17 -10.22
CA TRP A 128 7.06 -5.17 -11.37
C TRP A 128 7.35 -6.60 -11.85
N TRP A 129 7.73 -7.51 -10.94
CA TRP A 129 8.06 -8.90 -11.26
C TRP A 129 6.88 -9.62 -11.91
N ASN A 130 5.68 -9.45 -11.38
CA ASN A 130 4.48 -10.05 -11.95
C ASN A 130 4.15 -9.51 -13.36
N ALA A 131 4.40 -8.23 -13.62
CA ALA A 131 4.26 -7.66 -14.96
C ALA A 131 5.34 -8.21 -15.91
N PHE A 132 6.59 -8.23 -15.46
CA PHE A 132 7.73 -8.75 -16.22
C PHE A 132 7.56 -10.22 -16.56
N ARG A 133 7.32 -11.09 -15.57
CA ARG A 133 7.13 -12.54 -15.74
C ARG A 133 6.02 -12.85 -16.74
N ARG A 134 4.88 -12.18 -16.63
CA ARG A 134 3.76 -12.37 -17.59
C ARG A 134 4.16 -12.01 -19.02
N ARG A 135 4.94 -10.95 -19.21
CA ARG A 135 5.46 -10.58 -20.53
C ARG A 135 6.49 -11.59 -21.03
N ALA A 136 7.48 -11.95 -20.21
CA ALA A 136 8.54 -12.87 -20.58
C ALA A 136 8.01 -14.25 -21.01
N ILE A 137 7.02 -14.80 -20.29
CA ILE A 137 6.38 -16.07 -20.66
C ILE A 137 5.70 -15.96 -22.03
N ARG A 138 5.02 -14.84 -22.32
CA ARG A 138 4.38 -14.62 -23.62
C ARG A 138 5.42 -14.50 -24.73
N ASP A 139 6.46 -13.70 -24.51
CA ASP A 139 7.53 -13.50 -25.50
C ASP A 139 8.21 -14.83 -25.87
N LEU A 140 8.32 -15.78 -24.92
CA LEU A 140 8.93 -17.09 -25.14
C LEU A 140 8.01 -18.12 -25.83
N PHE A 141 6.71 -18.13 -25.53
CA PHE A 141 5.79 -19.21 -25.95
C PHE A 141 4.68 -18.77 -26.91
N GLU A 142 4.48 -17.47 -27.14
CA GLU A 142 3.41 -16.98 -28.01
C GLU A 142 3.87 -16.88 -29.48
N ASP A 143 3.08 -17.46 -30.38
CA ASP A 143 3.30 -17.39 -31.83
C ASP A 143 3.43 -15.92 -32.31
N PRO A 144 4.49 -15.55 -33.07
CA PRO A 144 4.72 -14.15 -33.46
C PRO A 144 3.55 -13.49 -34.22
N PRO A 145 2.87 -14.16 -35.17
CA PRO A 145 1.61 -13.65 -35.75
C PRO A 145 0.47 -13.37 -34.76
N LEU A 146 0.27 -14.21 -33.74
CA LEU A 146 -0.73 -13.96 -32.70
C LEU A 146 -0.36 -12.73 -31.86
N THR A 147 0.91 -12.65 -31.46
CA THR A 147 1.45 -11.50 -30.73
C THR A 147 1.25 -10.20 -31.51
N ARG A 148 1.58 -10.16 -32.80
CA ARG A 148 1.39 -8.99 -33.66
C ARG A 148 -0.07 -8.57 -33.76
N ARG A 149 -1.00 -9.52 -33.94
CA ARG A 149 -2.44 -9.23 -34.01
C ARG A 149 -2.98 -8.61 -32.73
N ARG A 150 -2.55 -9.10 -31.56
CA ARG A 150 -2.93 -8.51 -30.26
C ARG A 150 -2.40 -7.09 -30.11
N LEU A 151 -1.11 -6.87 -30.36
CA LEU A 151 -0.49 -5.54 -30.24
C LEU A 151 -1.16 -4.50 -31.15
N MET A 152 -1.63 -4.92 -32.34
CA MET A 152 -2.42 -4.05 -33.22
C MET A 152 -3.83 -3.76 -32.69
N ARG A 153 -4.46 -4.70 -31.99
CA ARG A 153 -5.79 -4.54 -31.38
C ARG A 153 -5.77 -3.61 -30.16
N ASP A 154 -4.70 -3.69 -29.36
CA ASP A 154 -4.56 -2.92 -28.12
C ASP A 154 -3.96 -1.51 -28.37
N GLN A 155 -3.69 -1.15 -29.64
CA GLN A 155 -3.15 0.16 -29.98
C GLN A 155 -4.23 1.23 -29.76
N PRO A 156 -3.99 2.27 -28.93
CA PRO A 156 -4.96 3.34 -28.74
C PRO A 156 -5.22 4.02 -30.10
N PRO A 157 -6.45 4.52 -30.34
CA PRO A 157 -6.76 5.21 -31.59
C PRO A 157 -5.75 6.35 -31.78
N ARG A 158 -5.14 6.41 -32.96
CA ARG A 158 -4.20 7.48 -33.30
C ARG A 158 -4.93 8.81 -33.07
N ARG A 159 -4.45 9.64 -32.13
CA ARG A 159 -4.95 11.00 -31.99
C ARG A 159 -4.75 11.66 -33.36
N GLY A 160 -5.85 11.94 -34.06
CA GLY A 160 -5.80 12.70 -35.30
C GLY A 160 -5.07 13.99 -35.01
N VAL A 161 -3.97 14.24 -35.72
CA VAL A 161 -3.39 15.57 -35.78
C VAL A 161 -4.45 16.44 -36.45
N ASP A 162 -5.15 17.25 -35.66
CA ASP A 162 -6.09 18.23 -36.18
C ASP A 162 -5.29 19.28 -36.96
N THR A 163 -5.24 19.11 -38.28
CA THR A 163 -4.57 20.01 -39.23
C THR A 163 -5.38 21.27 -39.51
N SER A 164 -6.57 21.44 -38.91
CA SER A 164 -7.45 22.59 -39.18
C SER A 164 -6.91 23.93 -38.66
N ARG A 165 -5.94 23.94 -37.73
CA ARG A 165 -5.34 25.17 -37.18
C ARG A 165 -4.23 25.81 -38.02
N ARG A 166 -3.74 25.17 -39.10
CA ARG A 166 -2.68 25.76 -39.95
C ARG A 166 -3.18 26.66 -41.08
N ARG A 167 -4.49 26.67 -41.42
CA ARG A 167 -5.05 27.49 -42.52
C ARG A 167 -5.57 28.88 -42.11
N ARG A 168 -5.16 29.42 -40.96
CA ARG A 168 -5.58 30.78 -40.50
C ARG A 168 -4.43 31.80 -40.39
N ARG A 169 -3.23 31.51 -40.90
CA ARG A 169 -2.09 32.45 -40.85
C ARG A 169 -1.60 33.01 -42.20
N ASP A 170 -2.11 32.54 -43.34
CA ASP A 170 -1.60 32.97 -44.65
C ASP A 170 -2.57 33.90 -45.43
N GLY A 171 -3.54 34.51 -44.75
CA GLY A 171 -4.62 35.30 -45.38
C GLY A 171 -4.57 36.81 -45.19
N VAL A 172 -3.43 37.42 -44.83
CA VAL A 172 -3.29 38.88 -44.78
C VAL A 172 -1.93 39.27 -45.38
N ARG A 173 -1.89 39.47 -46.70
CA ARG A 173 -0.99 40.38 -47.43
C ARG A 173 -1.28 40.32 -48.93
N GLN A 174 -1.94 41.37 -49.42
CA GLN A 174 -1.96 41.97 -50.77
C GLN A 174 -3.25 42.81 -50.83
N GLY A 175 -3.27 44.15 -50.92
CA GLY A 175 -2.28 45.09 -51.43
C GLY A 175 -2.51 45.30 -52.92
N GLY A 176 -3.37 46.26 -53.28
CA GLY A 176 -3.77 46.62 -54.64
C GLY A 176 -5.05 47.42 -54.64
#